data_AF-A0A7C2KRQ5-F1
#
_entry.id   AF-A0A7C2KRQ5-F1
#
_cell.length_a   1.000
_cell.length_b   1.000
_cell.length_c   1.000
_cell.angle_alpha   90.00
_cell.angle_beta   90.00
_cell.angle_gamma   90.00
#
_symmetry.space_group_name_H-M   'P 1'
#
loop_
_entity.id
_entity.type
_entity.pdbx_description
1 polymer ?
#
loop_
_entity_poly.entity_id
_entity_poly.type
_entity_poly.pdbx_seq_one_letter_code
_entity_poly.pdbx_strand_id
1 'polypeptide(L)'
;MGILEKKTSYLYSCVMSIAVVVLLMIISPTQAHSSACCVEPGTWNKPVTVPKENLKTLIHSLKFPERVYANCPGAETAGFCVNRPDTQEENNLFSDQYKISISLSDQHWRFDFRENNKRVGSLILSIPEKGTSVSMDTNLEQKKESCVTLYKELQIENDLNGTGIFAPDMVAGVSYRLIIQGDGTHCDDHFKRFILQIEGPENNSTEERQLYYYFYGFFGNTSN
;
A
#
# COMPACT_ATOMS: atom_id res chain seq x y z
N MET A 1 53.45 -57.99 25.72
CA MET A 1 51.98 -58.01 25.65
C MET A 1 51.43 -56.61 25.96
N GLY A 2 51.72 -55.61 25.12
CA GLY A 2 51.38 -54.20 25.43
C GLY A 2 51.38 -53.21 24.25
N ILE A 3 51.57 -53.69 23.02
CA ILE A 3 51.54 -52.84 21.80
C ILE A 3 50.18 -52.98 21.06
N LEU A 4 49.50 -54.11 21.22
CA LEU A 4 48.18 -54.37 20.64
C LEU A 4 47.05 -53.61 21.35
N GLU A 5 47.12 -53.42 22.68
CA GLU A 5 46.11 -52.68 23.45
C GLU A 5 46.15 -51.16 23.23
N LYS A 6 47.32 -50.59 22.88
CA LYS A 6 47.41 -49.16 22.57
C LYS A 6 46.74 -48.81 21.24
N LYS A 7 46.86 -49.66 20.22
CA LYS A 7 46.28 -49.40 18.88
C LYS A 7 44.74 -49.37 18.90
N THR A 8 44.11 -50.20 19.71
CA THR A 8 42.65 -50.19 19.88
C THR A 8 42.17 -48.91 20.56
N SER A 9 42.88 -48.43 21.59
CA SER A 9 42.53 -47.19 22.31
C SER A 9 42.55 -45.93 21.41
N TYR A 10 43.54 -45.78 20.52
CA TYR A 10 43.57 -44.65 19.57
C TYR A 10 42.48 -44.72 18.51
N LEU A 11 42.10 -45.93 18.06
CA LEU A 11 41.00 -46.12 17.12
C LEU A 11 39.66 -45.71 17.74
N TYR A 12 39.38 -46.11 18.98
CA TYR A 12 38.15 -45.73 19.67
C TYR A 12 38.06 -44.23 19.92
N SER A 13 39.17 -43.58 20.29
CA SER A 13 39.19 -42.12 20.47
C SER A 13 38.93 -41.36 19.17
N CYS A 14 39.46 -41.84 18.04
CA CYS A 14 39.26 -41.20 16.74
C CYS A 14 37.81 -41.36 16.24
N VAL A 15 37.23 -42.56 16.40
CA VAL A 15 35.83 -42.83 16.04
C VAL A 15 34.86 -42.03 16.90
N MET A 16 35.13 -41.89 18.20
CA MET A 16 34.31 -41.07 19.10
C MET A 16 34.38 -39.57 18.77
N SER A 17 35.56 -39.04 18.43
CA SER A 17 35.68 -37.64 17.99
C SER A 17 34.96 -37.37 16.67
N ILE A 18 35.04 -38.29 15.71
CA ILE A 18 34.30 -38.17 14.44
C ILE A 18 32.80 -38.26 14.69
N ALA A 19 32.35 -39.18 15.56
CA ALA A 19 30.94 -39.31 15.92
C ALA A 19 30.38 -38.04 16.58
N VAL A 20 31.14 -37.38 17.47
CA VAL A 20 30.73 -36.12 18.11
C VAL A 20 30.64 -34.97 17.10
N VAL A 21 31.60 -34.87 16.16
CA VAL A 21 31.57 -33.85 15.10
C VAL A 21 30.42 -34.08 14.13
N VAL A 22 30.14 -35.32 13.74
CA VAL A 22 28.99 -35.66 12.90
C VAL A 22 27.67 -35.38 13.63
N LEU A 23 27.57 -35.69 14.93
CA LEU A 23 26.37 -35.42 15.72
C LEU A 23 26.10 -33.91 15.85
N LEU A 24 27.16 -33.08 16.00
CA LEU A 24 27.04 -31.62 16.05
C LEU A 24 26.61 -31.00 14.71
N MET A 25 27.00 -31.58 13.57
CA MET A 25 26.52 -31.11 12.26
C MET A 25 25.06 -31.46 11.97
N ILE A 26 24.52 -32.51 12.60
CA ILE A 26 23.10 -32.90 12.46
C ILE A 26 22.20 -31.96 13.27
N ILE A 27 22.73 -31.21 14.25
CA ILE A 27 22.03 -30.10 14.91
C ILE A 27 22.09 -28.86 13.99
N SER A 28 21.62 -29.00 12.76
CA SER A 28 21.32 -27.85 11.92
C SER A 28 20.09 -27.15 12.49
N PRO A 29 20.02 -25.80 12.56
CA PRO A 29 18.82 -25.09 12.96
C PRO A 29 17.75 -25.26 11.89
N THR A 30 17.01 -26.37 11.94
CA THR A 30 15.82 -26.54 11.13
C THR A 30 14.75 -25.61 11.69
N GLN A 31 14.41 -24.58 10.91
CA GLN A 31 13.23 -23.71 11.09
C GLN A 31 13.37 -22.53 12.08
N ALA A 32 14.31 -21.62 11.84
CA ALA A 32 14.28 -20.27 12.43
C ALA A 32 13.54 -19.22 11.57
N HIS A 33 12.95 -19.62 10.44
CA HIS A 33 12.37 -18.68 9.47
C HIS A 33 10.93 -18.25 9.79
N SER A 34 10.14 -19.03 10.54
CA SER A 34 8.75 -18.65 10.83
C SER A 34 8.63 -17.64 11.97
N SER A 35 9.62 -17.55 12.86
CA SER A 35 9.61 -16.60 13.99
C SER A 35 9.98 -15.18 13.60
N ALA A 36 10.69 -14.97 12.49
CA ALA A 36 11.13 -13.64 12.06
C ALA A 36 10.02 -12.82 11.38
N CYS A 37 9.05 -13.50 10.75
CA CYS A 37 7.93 -12.83 10.08
C CYS A 37 6.73 -12.64 11.00
N CYS A 38 6.72 -13.35 12.13
CA CYS A 38 5.61 -13.29 13.05
C CYS A 38 5.55 -11.94 13.77
N VAL A 39 4.34 -11.40 13.88
CA VAL A 39 4.08 -10.14 14.56
C VAL A 39 3.44 -10.45 15.91
N GLU A 40 3.93 -9.78 16.96
CA GLU A 40 3.38 -9.90 18.31
C GLU A 40 2.02 -9.17 18.42
N PRO A 41 1.02 -9.74 19.10
CA PRO A 41 -0.24 -9.05 19.37
C PRO A 41 -0.04 -7.71 20.08
N GLY A 42 -0.82 -6.70 19.70
CA GLY A 42 -0.72 -5.34 20.22
C GLY A 42 0.46 -4.54 19.65
N THR A 43 1.16 -5.05 18.63
CA THR A 43 2.24 -4.32 17.94
C THR A 43 1.70 -3.00 17.37
N TRP A 44 2.34 -1.90 17.75
CA TRP A 44 2.08 -0.58 17.20
C TRP A 44 3.40 0.03 16.74
N ASN A 45 3.59 0.16 15.43
CA ASN A 45 4.80 0.74 14.89
C ASN A 45 4.65 2.26 14.77
N LYS A 46 5.73 2.98 15.08
CA LYS A 46 5.82 4.40 14.75
C LYS A 46 5.75 4.57 13.22
N PRO A 47 5.15 5.65 12.72
CA PRO A 47 5.19 5.95 11.29
C PRO A 47 6.63 5.98 10.77
N VAL A 48 6.88 5.33 9.63
CA VAL A 48 8.19 5.23 9.01
C VAL A 48 8.19 6.02 7.70
N THR A 49 9.27 6.75 7.45
CA THR A 49 9.48 7.43 6.17
C THR A 49 9.90 6.42 5.11
N VAL A 50 9.20 6.41 3.98
CA VAL A 50 9.50 5.56 2.83
C VAL A 50 10.13 6.40 1.72
N PRO A 51 11.37 6.14 1.29
CA PRO A 51 12.03 6.89 0.23
C PRO A 51 11.35 6.74 -1.14
N LYS A 52 11.49 7.75 -2.00
CA LYS A 52 10.96 7.79 -3.38
C LYS A 52 11.13 6.52 -4.18
N GLU A 53 12.32 5.93 -4.19
CA GLU A 53 12.61 4.73 -4.99
C GLU A 53 11.83 3.50 -4.51
N ASN A 54 11.60 3.40 -3.19
CA ASN A 54 10.76 2.35 -2.62
C ASN A 54 9.27 2.59 -2.95
N LEU A 55 8.82 3.86 -2.93
CA LEU A 55 7.47 4.21 -3.37
C LEU A 55 7.24 3.78 -4.82
N LYS A 56 8.14 4.16 -5.75
CA LYS A 56 8.04 3.79 -7.16
C LYS A 56 7.95 2.28 -7.33
N THR A 57 8.87 1.55 -6.72
CA THR A 57 8.91 0.08 -6.81
C THR A 57 7.60 -0.53 -6.33
N LEU A 58 7.10 -0.07 -5.18
CA LEU A 58 5.84 -0.55 -4.65
C LEU A 58 4.66 -0.24 -5.58
N ILE A 59 4.49 1.02 -5.99
CA ILE A 59 3.35 1.45 -6.81
C ILE A 59 3.33 0.73 -8.16
N HIS A 60 4.49 0.51 -8.79
CA HIS A 60 4.60 -0.26 -10.03
C HIS A 60 4.24 -1.74 -9.86
N SER A 61 4.38 -2.30 -8.66
CA SER A 61 3.99 -3.69 -8.39
C SER A 61 2.48 -3.88 -8.20
N LEU A 62 1.74 -2.79 -7.92
CA LEU A 62 0.31 -2.85 -7.64
C LEU A 62 -0.51 -3.01 -8.92
N LYS A 63 -1.50 -3.90 -8.84
CA LYS A 63 -2.48 -4.10 -9.91
C LYS A 63 -3.72 -3.26 -9.64
N PHE A 64 -3.72 -2.04 -10.15
CA PHE A 64 -4.87 -1.15 -10.05
C PHE A 64 -6.08 -1.70 -10.83
N PRO A 65 -7.31 -1.44 -10.35
CA PRO A 65 -8.52 -1.90 -11.02
C PRO A 65 -8.78 -1.09 -12.30
N GLU A 66 -9.62 -1.62 -13.19
CA GLU A 66 -10.10 -0.88 -14.36
C GLU A 66 -11.18 0.16 -14.03
N ARG A 67 -11.75 0.10 -12.82
CA ARG A 67 -12.83 0.97 -12.37
C ARG A 67 -12.60 1.47 -10.95
N VAL A 68 -12.99 2.71 -10.70
CA VAL A 68 -12.98 3.35 -9.38
C VAL A 68 -14.31 4.01 -9.10
N TYR A 69 -14.60 4.17 -7.82
CA TYR A 69 -15.73 4.93 -7.33
C TYR A 69 -15.27 6.35 -7.01
N ALA A 70 -16.13 7.33 -7.23
CA ALA A 70 -15.90 8.71 -6.85
C ALA A 70 -16.83 9.10 -5.69
N ASN A 71 -16.34 9.91 -4.77
CA ASN A 71 -17.15 10.54 -3.74
C ASN A 71 -16.79 12.02 -3.61
N CYS A 72 -17.83 12.82 -3.40
CA CYS A 72 -17.83 14.27 -3.33
C CYS A 72 -18.58 14.70 -2.06
N PRO A 73 -17.97 14.58 -0.88
CA PRO A 73 -18.63 14.99 0.36
C PRO A 73 -18.79 16.53 0.37
N GLY A 74 -20.01 17.01 0.64
CA GLY A 74 -20.31 18.46 0.67
C GLY A 74 -20.56 19.12 -0.70
N ALA A 75 -21.00 18.34 -1.69
CA ALA A 75 -21.11 18.67 -3.12
C ALA A 75 -22.14 19.76 -3.51
N GLU A 76 -22.09 20.94 -2.91
CA GLU A 76 -22.98 22.04 -3.35
C GLU A 76 -22.28 23.06 -4.25
N THR A 77 -20.95 23.19 -4.22
CA THR A 77 -20.29 24.30 -4.95
C THR A 77 -18.89 24.05 -5.55
N ALA A 78 -18.13 23.03 -5.13
CA ALA A 78 -16.73 22.91 -5.53
C ALA A 78 -16.42 21.83 -6.58
N GLY A 79 -16.06 22.27 -7.78
CA GLY A 79 -15.17 21.58 -8.73
C GLY A 79 -15.70 20.40 -9.54
N PHE A 80 -14.91 19.33 -9.69
CA PHE A 80 -15.23 18.06 -10.40
C PHE A 80 -16.63 17.57 -10.09
N CYS A 81 -17.08 17.77 -8.85
CA CYS A 81 -18.37 17.36 -8.34
C CYS A 81 -19.54 18.14 -8.93
N VAL A 82 -19.34 19.41 -9.30
CA VAL A 82 -20.33 20.27 -9.97
C VAL A 82 -20.29 20.08 -11.49
N ASN A 83 -19.10 19.83 -12.04
CA ASN A 83 -18.89 19.61 -13.48
C ASN A 83 -19.12 18.15 -13.90
N ARG A 84 -19.79 17.35 -13.07
CA ARG A 84 -20.11 15.96 -13.37
C ARG A 84 -21.19 15.93 -14.46
N PRO A 85 -21.05 15.11 -15.51
CA PRO A 85 -22.12 14.91 -16.46
C PRO A 85 -23.38 14.39 -15.72
N ASP A 86 -24.52 15.03 -15.95
CA ASP A 86 -25.80 14.73 -15.28
C ASP A 86 -26.16 13.25 -15.35
N THR A 87 -25.85 12.48 -14.30
CA THR A 87 -26.53 11.22 -14.01
C THR A 87 -27.72 11.56 -13.11
N GLN A 88 -28.89 11.57 -13.74
CA GLN A 88 -30.16 12.14 -13.27
C GLN A 88 -30.82 11.41 -12.07
N GLU A 89 -30.07 11.02 -11.04
CA GLU A 89 -30.64 10.47 -9.79
C GLU A 89 -29.92 11.02 -8.55
N GLU A 90 -30.52 12.07 -7.96
CA GLU A 90 -30.07 12.83 -6.78
C GLU A 90 -29.90 12.02 -5.47
N ASN A 91 -30.00 10.69 -5.48
CA ASN A 91 -30.02 9.88 -4.25
C ASN A 91 -28.97 8.76 -4.17
N ASN A 92 -28.05 8.64 -5.14
CA ASN A 92 -26.91 7.73 -5.02
C ASN A 92 -25.61 8.53 -4.83
N LEU A 93 -25.26 8.79 -3.57
CA LEU A 93 -23.92 9.27 -3.14
C LEU A 93 -22.75 8.35 -3.59
N PHE A 94 -23.04 7.22 -4.25
CA PHE A 94 -22.08 6.22 -4.74
C PHE A 94 -22.17 5.91 -6.26
N SER A 95 -22.79 6.77 -7.09
CA SER A 95 -23.34 6.29 -8.37
C SER A 95 -22.39 6.00 -9.54
N ASP A 96 -21.20 6.63 -9.69
CA ASP A 96 -20.46 6.46 -10.97
C ASP A 96 -19.13 5.73 -10.78
N GLN A 97 -19.10 4.53 -11.37
CA GLN A 97 -17.85 3.86 -11.66
C GLN A 97 -17.19 4.54 -12.86
N TYR A 98 -16.08 5.23 -12.61
CA TYR A 98 -15.22 5.71 -13.69
C TYR A 98 -14.33 4.58 -14.17
N LYS A 99 -14.26 4.38 -15.48
CA LYS A 99 -13.19 3.57 -16.06
C LYS A 99 -11.88 4.35 -15.91
N ILE A 100 -10.85 3.70 -15.41
CA ILE A 100 -9.54 4.30 -15.25
C ILE A 100 -8.49 3.57 -16.08
N SER A 101 -7.49 4.31 -16.53
CA SER A 101 -6.26 3.78 -17.08
C SER A 101 -5.11 4.48 -16.40
N ILE A 102 -4.16 3.72 -15.87
CA ILE A 102 -3.04 4.27 -15.12
C ILE A 102 -1.75 4.05 -15.91
N SER A 103 -0.99 5.13 -16.07
CA SER A 103 0.35 5.10 -16.66
C SER A 103 1.35 5.57 -15.61
N LEU A 104 2.28 4.69 -15.23
CA LEU A 104 3.29 4.97 -14.21
C LEU A 104 4.64 5.23 -14.90
N SER A 105 5.23 6.38 -14.63
CA SER A 105 6.58 6.75 -15.10
C SER A 105 7.46 7.17 -13.93
N ASP A 106 8.76 7.39 -14.17
CA ASP A 106 9.70 7.82 -13.14
C ASP A 106 9.47 9.26 -12.63
N GLN A 107 8.73 10.07 -13.39
CA GLN A 107 8.50 11.49 -13.10
C GLN A 107 7.09 11.74 -12.54
N HIS A 108 6.09 11.07 -13.10
CA HIS A 108 4.70 11.28 -12.75
C HIS A 108 3.88 10.00 -12.90
N TRP A 109 2.81 9.92 -12.12
CA TRP A 109 1.76 8.92 -12.28
C TRP A 109 0.54 9.58 -12.90
N ARG A 110 0.04 9.02 -14.00
CA ARG A 110 -1.11 9.55 -14.72
C ARG A 110 -2.31 8.64 -14.54
N PHE A 111 -3.41 9.20 -14.10
CA PHE A 111 -4.72 8.54 -13.96
C PHE A 111 -5.66 9.16 -14.98
N ASP A 112 -5.99 8.42 -16.04
CA ASP A 112 -6.93 8.85 -17.06
C ASP A 112 -8.32 8.32 -16.75
N PHE A 113 -9.29 9.23 -16.60
CA PHE A 113 -10.67 8.90 -16.26
C PHE A 113 -11.56 8.93 -17.50
N ARG A 114 -12.45 7.94 -17.60
CA ARG A 114 -13.40 7.80 -18.71
C ARG A 114 -14.79 7.48 -18.18
N GLU A 115 -15.78 8.05 -18.86
CA GLU A 115 -17.19 7.75 -18.67
C GLU A 115 -17.79 7.33 -20.01
N ASN A 116 -18.59 6.25 -20.05
CA ASN A 116 -19.23 5.76 -21.29
C ASN A 116 -18.25 5.62 -22.49
N ASN A 117 -17.01 5.18 -22.21
CA ASN A 117 -15.89 5.05 -23.15
C ASN A 117 -15.34 6.37 -23.73
N LYS A 118 -15.81 7.53 -23.28
CA LYS A 118 -15.23 8.85 -23.61
C LYS A 118 -14.29 9.28 -22.49
N ARG A 119 -13.10 9.76 -22.87
CA ARG A 119 -12.17 10.37 -21.91
C ARG A 119 -12.76 11.68 -21.41
N VAL A 120 -12.84 11.82 -20.09
CA VAL A 120 -13.40 13.03 -19.45
C VAL A 120 -12.31 13.90 -18.84
N GLY A 121 -11.22 13.32 -18.36
CA GLY A 121 -10.11 14.07 -17.79
C GLY A 121 -8.96 13.19 -17.31
N SER A 122 -7.93 13.83 -16.78
CA SER A 122 -6.80 13.13 -16.15
C SER A 122 -6.27 13.87 -14.96
N LEU A 123 -5.78 13.10 -13.99
CA LEU A 123 -4.94 13.59 -12.90
C LEU A 123 -3.50 13.14 -13.15
N ILE A 124 -2.55 14.06 -12.99
CA ILE A 124 -1.12 13.85 -13.19
C ILE A 124 -0.43 14.16 -11.87
N LEU A 125 -0.04 13.11 -11.16
CA LEU A 125 0.47 13.16 -9.80
C LEU A 125 2.00 13.24 -9.85
N SER A 126 2.58 14.26 -9.21
CA SER A 126 4.02 14.35 -9.04
C SER A 126 4.49 13.38 -7.96
N ILE A 127 5.58 12.67 -8.19
CA ILE A 127 6.10 11.68 -7.22
C ILE A 127 6.94 12.41 -6.15
N PRO A 128 6.57 12.35 -4.86
CA PRO A 128 7.34 13.02 -3.80
C PRO A 128 8.66 12.32 -3.50
N GLU A 129 9.55 13.01 -2.81
CA GLU A 129 10.83 12.44 -2.35
C GLU A 129 10.67 11.38 -1.26
N LYS A 130 9.52 11.38 -0.57
CA LYS A 130 9.20 10.45 0.50
C LYS A 130 7.70 10.27 0.70
N GLY A 131 7.31 9.18 1.32
CA GLY A 131 5.98 8.91 1.83
C GLY A 131 6.04 8.43 3.29
N THR A 132 4.88 8.11 3.86
CA THR A 132 4.76 7.67 5.25
C THR A 132 4.04 6.34 5.31
N SER A 133 4.67 5.34 5.93
CA SER A 133 4.05 4.05 6.19
C SER A 133 3.69 3.91 7.66
N VAL A 134 2.47 3.44 7.92
CA VAL A 134 1.95 3.14 9.26
C VAL A 134 1.59 1.66 9.31
N SER A 135 1.92 0.99 10.42
CA SER A 135 1.44 -0.37 10.67
C SER A 135 1.11 -0.59 12.14
N MET A 136 -0.02 -1.25 12.39
CA MET A 136 -0.52 -1.48 13.74
C MET A 136 -1.42 -2.69 13.79
N ASP A 137 -1.44 -3.39 14.91
CA ASP A 137 -2.43 -4.41 15.20
C ASP A 137 -3.74 -3.71 15.56
N THR A 138 -4.77 -3.93 14.74
CA THR A 138 -6.11 -3.38 14.97
C THR A 138 -7.02 -4.37 15.70
N ASN A 139 -6.53 -5.57 16.03
CA ASN A 139 -7.28 -6.55 16.79
C ASN A 139 -7.27 -6.17 18.28
N LEU A 140 -8.30 -5.43 18.69
CA LEU A 140 -8.48 -5.00 20.08
C LEU A 140 -9.03 -6.12 20.98
N GLU A 141 -9.50 -7.22 20.39
CA GLU A 141 -9.98 -8.38 21.16
C GLU A 141 -8.79 -9.23 21.61
N GLN A 142 -8.74 -9.55 22.91
CA GLN A 142 -7.68 -10.34 23.56
C GLN A 142 -7.68 -11.83 23.14
N LYS A 143 -7.75 -12.13 21.84
CA LYS A 143 -7.44 -13.47 21.37
C LYS A 143 -5.96 -13.72 21.64
N LYS A 144 -5.67 -14.79 22.36
CA LYS A 144 -4.31 -15.34 22.57
C LYS A 144 -3.77 -15.94 21.26
N GLU A 145 -3.75 -15.15 20.19
CA GLU A 145 -3.04 -15.53 18.99
C GLU A 145 -1.55 -15.31 19.24
N SER A 146 -0.73 -16.28 18.87
CA SER A 146 0.73 -16.16 18.98
C SER A 146 1.32 -15.33 17.85
N CYS A 147 0.52 -15.04 16.81
CA CYS A 147 0.91 -14.32 15.62
C CYS A 147 -0.28 -13.55 15.06
N VAL A 148 -0.12 -12.25 14.81
CA VAL A 148 -1.18 -11.39 14.25
C VAL A 148 -0.80 -10.84 12.89
N THR A 149 -1.79 -10.30 12.18
CA THR A 149 -1.59 -9.52 10.96
C THR A 149 -1.80 -8.05 11.30
N LEU A 150 -0.88 -7.19 10.83
CA LEU A 150 -0.98 -5.75 11.02
C LEU A 150 -1.87 -5.14 9.94
N TYR A 151 -2.69 -4.19 10.34
CA TYR A 151 -3.13 -3.14 9.42
C TYR A 151 -1.90 -2.43 8.86
N LYS A 152 -1.86 -2.21 7.56
CA LYS A 152 -0.80 -1.46 6.88
C LYS A 152 -1.37 -0.36 6.03
N GLU A 153 -0.75 0.80 6.13
CA GLU A 153 -1.08 1.96 5.34
C GLU A 153 0.19 2.62 4.80
N LEU A 154 0.15 3.00 3.52
CA LEU A 154 1.12 3.90 2.92
C LEU A 154 0.40 5.17 2.46
N GLN A 155 0.85 6.31 2.94
CA GLN A 155 0.39 7.63 2.53
C GLN A 155 1.45 8.33 1.69
N ILE A 156 1.04 8.85 0.54
CA ILE A 156 1.87 9.59 -0.40
C ILE A 156 1.15 10.88 -0.70
N GLU A 157 1.82 12.02 -0.51
CA GLU A 157 1.22 13.33 -0.70
C GLU A 157 2.17 14.23 -1.49
N ASN A 158 1.63 14.94 -2.48
CA ASN A 158 2.36 15.93 -3.25
C ASN A 158 1.40 16.77 -4.11
N ASP A 159 1.96 17.68 -4.89
CA ASP A 159 1.24 18.44 -5.91
C ASP A 159 0.76 17.53 -7.06
N LEU A 160 -0.34 17.93 -7.67
CA LEU A 160 -0.84 17.34 -8.92
C LEU A 160 -1.23 18.43 -9.92
N ASN A 161 -1.45 17.98 -11.15
CA ASN A 161 -2.13 18.74 -12.18
C ASN A 161 -3.31 17.93 -12.72
N GLY A 162 -4.25 18.62 -13.36
CA GLY A 162 -5.51 18.06 -13.85
C GLY A 162 -5.83 18.58 -15.25
N THR A 163 -6.52 17.75 -16.03
CA THR A 163 -6.96 18.09 -17.39
C THR A 163 -8.41 17.69 -17.60
N GLY A 164 -9.07 18.28 -18.61
CA GLY A 164 -10.48 18.00 -18.90
C GLY A 164 -11.36 18.49 -17.75
N ILE A 165 -12.25 17.63 -17.26
CA ILE A 165 -13.18 17.95 -16.15
C ILE A 165 -12.47 18.37 -14.85
N PHE A 166 -11.19 18.02 -14.67
CA PHE A 166 -10.42 18.39 -13.48
C PHE A 166 -9.73 19.74 -13.62
N ALA A 167 -9.50 20.24 -14.84
CA ALA A 167 -8.72 21.46 -15.07
C ALA A 167 -9.25 22.71 -14.35
N PRO A 168 -10.58 22.95 -14.25
CA PRO A 168 -11.12 24.11 -13.54
C PRO A 168 -10.69 24.19 -12.07
N ASP A 169 -10.37 23.05 -11.46
CA ASP A 169 -10.05 22.94 -10.03
C ASP A 169 -8.57 23.10 -9.74
N MET A 170 -7.71 23.08 -10.77
CA MET A 170 -6.26 22.99 -10.60
C MET A 170 -5.65 24.37 -10.39
N VAL A 171 -5.86 24.93 -9.19
CA VAL A 171 -5.22 26.16 -8.73
C VAL A 171 -3.99 25.87 -7.87
N ALA A 172 -3.17 26.89 -7.62
CA ALA A 172 -2.02 26.76 -6.74
C ALA A 172 -2.45 26.33 -5.32
N GLY A 173 -1.77 25.33 -4.77
CA GLY A 173 -2.08 24.77 -3.45
C GLY A 173 -3.01 23.56 -3.48
N VAL A 174 -3.45 23.12 -4.65
CA VAL A 174 -4.15 21.82 -4.79
C VAL A 174 -3.14 20.69 -4.77
N SER A 175 -3.39 19.72 -3.89
CA SER A 175 -2.54 18.55 -3.67
C SER A 175 -3.37 17.27 -3.71
N TYR A 176 -2.66 16.14 -3.77
CA TYR A 176 -3.27 14.83 -3.66
C TYR A 176 -2.71 14.11 -2.46
N ARG A 177 -3.53 13.25 -1.85
CA ARG A 177 -3.09 12.20 -0.93
C ARG A 177 -3.52 10.84 -1.46
N LEU A 178 -2.55 10.02 -1.85
CA LEU A 178 -2.75 8.62 -2.20
C LEU A 178 -2.51 7.76 -0.96
N ILE A 179 -3.57 7.12 -0.48
CA ILE A 179 -3.58 6.24 0.69
C ILE A 179 -3.77 4.81 0.19
N ILE A 180 -2.83 3.93 0.50
CA ILE A 180 -2.83 2.52 0.09
C ILE A 180 -2.93 1.70 1.35
N GLN A 181 -3.97 0.88 1.43
CA GLN A 181 -4.34 0.17 2.65
C GLN A 181 -4.41 -1.33 2.40
N GLY A 182 -4.00 -2.06 3.41
CA GLY A 182 -3.98 -3.51 3.38
C GLY A 182 -3.68 -4.09 4.74
N ASP A 183 -3.21 -5.31 4.72
CA ASP A 183 -2.73 -5.99 5.90
C ASP A 183 -1.48 -6.81 5.57
N GLY A 184 -0.74 -7.21 6.60
CA GLY A 184 0.46 -7.99 6.39
C GLY A 184 1.21 -8.34 7.66
N THR A 185 2.31 -9.05 7.49
CA THR A 185 3.24 -9.43 8.56
C THR A 185 4.53 -8.60 8.46
N HIS A 186 5.60 -8.95 9.16
CA HIS A 186 6.89 -8.25 8.95
C HIS A 186 7.52 -8.54 7.58
N CYS A 187 7.14 -9.62 6.93
CA CYS A 187 7.79 -10.09 5.70
C CYS A 187 6.92 -10.01 4.44
N ASP A 188 5.61 -9.87 4.61
CA ASP A 188 4.67 -9.93 3.49
C ASP A 188 3.56 -8.90 3.66
N ASP A 189 3.25 -8.20 2.57
CA ASP A 189 2.32 -7.08 2.52
C ASP A 189 1.24 -7.37 1.47
N HIS A 190 -0.01 -7.34 1.91
CA HIS A 190 -1.18 -7.54 1.07
C HIS A 190 -2.00 -6.25 1.00
N PHE A 191 -1.65 -5.38 0.05
CA PHE A 191 -2.44 -4.19 -0.24
C PHE A 191 -3.76 -4.55 -0.93
N LYS A 192 -4.87 -4.07 -0.38
CA LYS A 192 -6.23 -4.45 -0.79
C LYS A 192 -6.97 -3.32 -1.49
N ARG A 193 -6.72 -2.07 -1.07
CA ARG A 193 -7.45 -0.91 -1.60
C ARG A 193 -6.60 0.35 -1.60
N PHE A 194 -7.04 1.32 -2.38
CA PHE A 194 -6.48 2.67 -2.37
C PHE A 194 -7.57 3.73 -2.32
N ILE A 195 -7.18 4.89 -1.84
CA ILE A 195 -7.96 6.12 -1.86
C ILE A 195 -7.05 7.21 -2.43
N LEU A 196 -7.48 7.87 -3.50
CA LEU A 196 -6.86 9.06 -4.05
C LEU A 196 -7.71 10.26 -3.66
N GLN A 197 -7.26 11.03 -2.68
CA GLN A 197 -7.92 12.24 -2.21
C GLN A 197 -7.30 13.45 -2.92
N ILE A 198 -8.14 14.37 -3.36
CA ILE A 198 -7.73 15.66 -3.90
C ILE A 198 -8.25 16.74 -2.95
N GLU A 199 -7.34 17.59 -2.48
CA GLU A 199 -7.63 18.66 -1.53
C GLU A 199 -6.94 19.96 -1.92
N GLY A 200 -7.53 21.09 -1.56
CA GLY A 200 -6.91 22.40 -1.81
C GLY A 200 -7.87 23.57 -1.74
N PRO A 201 -7.41 24.79 -2.08
CA PRO A 201 -8.27 25.96 -2.16
C PRO A 201 -9.22 25.85 -3.35
N GLU A 202 -10.44 26.38 -3.20
CA GLU A 202 -11.42 26.43 -4.28
C GLU A 202 -11.16 27.64 -5.22
N ASN A 203 -11.27 27.40 -6.52
CA ASN A 203 -11.12 28.42 -7.57
C ASN A 203 -12.41 29.28 -7.67
N ASN A 204 -12.66 30.15 -6.68
CA ASN A 204 -13.59 31.31 -6.68
C ASN A 204 -14.24 31.62 -5.31
N SER A 205 -13.79 31.03 -4.19
CA SER A 205 -14.47 31.27 -2.92
C SER A 205 -13.97 32.55 -2.24
N THR A 206 -14.89 33.50 -2.02
CA THR A 206 -14.73 34.61 -1.05
C THR A 206 -14.87 34.15 0.41
N GLU A 207 -15.26 32.89 0.62
CA GLU A 207 -15.32 32.18 1.91
C GLU A 207 -14.23 31.10 1.94
N GLU A 208 -13.76 30.66 3.12
CA GLU A 208 -12.77 29.58 3.28
C GLU A 208 -13.33 28.19 2.89
N ARG A 209 -13.75 28.00 1.64
CA ARG A 209 -14.18 26.71 1.12
C ARG A 209 -12.99 25.94 0.57
N GLN A 210 -12.98 24.64 0.82
CA GLN A 210 -11.92 23.73 0.38
C GLN A 210 -12.46 22.81 -0.70
N LEU A 211 -11.72 22.71 -1.80
CA LEU A 211 -11.86 21.63 -2.76
C LEU A 211 -11.60 20.31 -2.02
N TYR A 212 -12.55 19.40 -2.05
CA TYR A 212 -12.34 18.06 -1.47
C TYR A 212 -13.19 17.01 -2.18
N TYR A 213 -12.52 16.09 -2.87
CA TYR A 213 -13.14 14.90 -3.46
C TYR A 213 -12.15 13.74 -3.44
N TYR A 214 -12.65 12.51 -3.59
CA TYR A 214 -11.77 11.36 -3.64
C TYR A 214 -12.28 10.25 -4.55
N PHE A 215 -11.32 9.48 -5.05
CA PHE A 215 -11.55 8.23 -5.75
C PHE A 215 -11.09 7.06 -4.90
N TYR A 216 -11.80 5.94 -4.94
CA TYR A 216 -11.35 4.73 -4.26
C TYR A 216 -11.58 3.48 -5.11
N GLY A 217 -10.74 2.49 -4.89
CA GLY A 217 -10.78 1.22 -5.61
C GLY A 217 -10.06 0.11 -4.86
N PHE A 218 -10.24 -1.12 -5.35
CA PHE A 218 -9.65 -2.33 -4.77
C PHE A 218 -8.61 -2.89 -5.74
N PHE A 219 -7.45 -3.29 -5.24
CA PHE A 219 -6.42 -3.90 -6.07
C PHE A 219 -6.80 -5.32 -6.48
N GLY A 220 -6.26 -5.80 -7.61
CA GLY A 220 -6.51 -7.13 -8.15
C GLY A 220 -7.51 -7.16 -9.31
N ASN A 221 -7.77 -8.36 -9.84
CA ASN A 221 -8.70 -8.55 -10.95
C ASN A 221 -10.14 -8.43 -10.46
N THR A 222 -10.75 -7.26 -10.63
CA THR A 222 -12.21 -7.12 -10.58
C THR A 222 -12.78 -7.38 -11.97
N SER A 223 -12.64 -8.63 -12.45
CA SER A 223 -13.48 -9.15 -13.52
C SER A 223 -14.82 -9.58 -12.90
N ASN A 224 -15.82 -8.71 -12.98
CA ASN A 224 -17.23 -9.10 -12.94
C ASN A 224 -17.83 -8.87 -14.32
#